data_AF-A0A366WC71-F1
#
_entry.id   AF-A0A366WC71-F1
#
_cell.length_a   1.000
_cell.length_b   1.000
_cell.length_c   1.000
_cell.angle_alpha   90.00
_cell.angle_beta   90.00
_cell.angle_gamma   90.00
#
_symmetry.space_group_name_H-M   'P 1'
#
loop_
_entity.id
_entity.type
_entity.pdbx_description
1 polymer ?
#
loop_
_entity_poly.entity_id
_entity_poly.type
_entity_poly.pdbx_seq_one_letter_code
_entity_poly.pdbx_strand_id
1 'polypeptide(L)'
;MSRWYDKRPQLGKGLDRFKEMEPEVREPILKEIIDLVEQQDPSLLSDEKANEFRLDSAGLRWYEHDPYCWLVFSILEFASVSVWESVEIFFANRLSFAA
;
A
#
# COMPACT_ATOMS: atom_id res chain seq x y z
N MET A 1 1.11 7.34 -17.98
CA MET A 1 0.67 7.91 -16.69
C MET A 1 1.73 7.55 -15.67
N SER A 2 2.33 8.52 -14.98
CA SER A 2 3.28 8.22 -13.89
C SER A 2 2.49 7.89 -12.62
N ARG A 3 2.95 6.89 -11.87
CA ARG A 3 2.37 6.47 -10.59
C ARG A 3 2.82 7.45 -9.51
N TRP A 4 1.98 7.73 -8.51
CA TRP A 4 2.32 8.71 -7.46
C TRP A 4 3.61 8.34 -6.72
N TYR A 5 3.88 7.03 -6.58
CA TYR A 5 5.06 6.49 -5.94
C TYR A 5 6.29 6.35 -6.85
N ASP A 6 6.22 6.68 -8.15
CA ASP A 6 7.40 6.64 -9.04
C ASP A 6 8.50 7.62 -8.60
N LYS A 7 8.13 8.69 -7.89
CA LYS A 7 9.06 9.68 -7.32
C LYS A 7 9.83 9.15 -6.11
N ARG A 8 9.44 8.00 -5.56
CA ARG A 8 10.04 7.36 -4.39
C ARG A 8 10.47 5.94 -4.74
N PRO A 9 11.67 5.75 -5.29
CA PRO A 9 12.08 4.47 -5.86
C PRO A 9 12.11 3.32 -4.85
N GLN A 10 12.33 3.59 -3.55
CA GLN A 10 12.35 2.54 -2.53
C GLN A 10 10.94 2.09 -2.15
N LEU A 11 10.05 3.03 -1.85
CA LEU A 11 8.62 2.75 -1.68
C LEU A 11 8.05 2.04 -2.91
N GLY A 12 8.33 2.55 -4.10
CA GLY A 12 7.85 1.98 -5.36
C GLY A 12 8.32 0.55 -5.58
N LYS A 13 9.58 0.21 -5.26
CA LYS A 13 10.06 -1.17 -5.31
C LYS A 13 9.34 -2.09 -4.33
N GLY A 14 9.06 -1.61 -3.11
CA GLY A 14 8.27 -2.36 -2.13
C GLY A 14 6.85 -2.64 -2.63
N LEU A 15 6.19 -1.63 -3.16
CA LEU A 15 4.83 -1.72 -3.71
C LEU A 15 4.77 -2.56 -4.99
N ASP A 16 5.77 -2.48 -5.87
CA ASP A 16 5.80 -3.27 -7.10
C ASP A 16 5.98 -4.77 -6.82
N ARG A 17 6.65 -5.14 -5.72
CA ARG A 17 6.74 -6.55 -5.28
C ARG A 17 5.38 -7.15 -4.94
N PHE A 18 4.42 -6.37 -4.45
CA PHE A 18 3.08 -6.88 -4.15
C PHE A 18 2.33 -7.39 -5.38
N LYS A 19 2.65 -6.86 -6.57
CA LYS A 19 2.03 -7.32 -7.81
C LYS A 19 2.37 -8.78 -8.11
N GLU A 20 3.56 -9.23 -7.70
CA GLU A 20 4.06 -10.57 -8.00
C GLU A 20 3.92 -11.55 -6.82
N MET A 21 3.42 -11.08 -5.67
CA MET A 21 3.16 -11.94 -4.53
C MET A 21 1.81 -12.64 -4.65
N GLU A 22 1.80 -13.91 -4.27
CA GLU A 22 0.56 -14.65 -4.05
C GLU A 22 -0.28 -13.98 -2.93
N PRO A 23 -1.62 -13.99 -3.03
CA PRO A 23 -2.50 -13.35 -2.05
C PRO A 23 -2.21 -13.76 -0.61
N GLU A 24 -1.92 -15.04 -0.35
CA GLU A 24 -1.67 -15.57 0.99
C GLU A 24 -0.40 -15.00 1.64
N VAL A 25 0.57 -14.60 0.82
CA VAL A 25 1.80 -13.92 1.27
C VAL A 25 1.57 -12.42 1.41
N ARG A 26 0.77 -11.86 0.50
CA ARG A 26 0.52 -10.42 0.41
C ARG A 26 -0.39 -9.90 1.52
N GLU A 27 -1.46 -10.62 1.84
CA GLU A 27 -2.48 -10.20 2.82
C GLU A 27 -1.90 -9.87 4.21
N PRO A 28 -1.03 -10.71 4.82
CA PRO A 28 -0.41 -10.37 6.09
C PRO A 28 0.40 -9.07 6.04
N ILE A 29 1.09 -8.82 4.92
CA ILE A 29 1.91 -7.61 4.74
C ILE A 29 1.01 -6.37 4.61
N LEU A 30 -0.08 -6.46 3.85
CA LEU A 30 -1.06 -5.37 3.75
C LEU A 30 -1.64 -5.02 5.11
N LYS A 31 -1.97 -6.04 5.93
CA LYS A 31 -2.45 -5.83 7.29
C LYS A 31 -1.41 -5.15 8.18
N GLU A 32 -0.16 -5.62 8.17
CA GLU A 32 0.93 -5.00 8.93
C GLU A 32 1.14 -3.53 8.55
N ILE A 33 0.96 -3.16 7.26
CA ILE A 33 1.00 -1.76 6.81
C ILE A 33 -0.18 -0.95 7.36
N ILE A 34 -1.39 -1.53 7.35
CA ILE A 34 -2.57 -0.86 7.92
C ILE A 34 -2.35 -0.61 9.42
N ASP A 35 -1.87 -1.61 10.16
CA ASP A 35 -1.58 -1.50 11.60
C ASP A 35 -0.51 -0.42 11.86
N LEU A 36 0.51 -0.32 11.00
CA LEU A 36 1.54 0.72 11.09
C LEU A 36 0.95 2.12 10.85
N VAL A 37 0.09 2.26 9.85
CA VAL A 37 -0.59 3.53 9.57
C VAL A 37 -1.52 3.90 10.71
N GLU A 38 -2.29 2.97 11.25
CA GLU A 38 -3.19 3.20 12.39
C GLU A 38 -2.45 3.77 13.60
N GLN A 39 -1.23 3.26 13.87
CA GLN A 39 -0.40 3.73 14.98
C GLN A 39 0.18 5.12 14.77
N GLN A 40 0.44 5.53 13.52
CA GLN A 40 1.10 6.80 13.20
C GLN A 40 0.13 7.93 12.85
N ASP A 41 -0.86 7.62 12.03
CA ASP A 41 -1.85 8.58 11.54
C ASP A 41 -3.18 7.86 11.25
N PRO A 42 -3.98 7.59 12.30
CA PRO A 42 -5.25 6.88 12.16
C PRO A 42 -6.27 7.67 11.32
N SER A 43 -6.08 8.97 11.12
CA SER A 43 -6.96 9.79 10.29
C SER A 43 -6.93 9.37 8.81
N LEU A 44 -5.86 8.68 8.38
CA LEU A 44 -5.74 8.15 7.03
C LEU A 44 -6.64 6.93 6.77
N LEU A 45 -7.17 6.29 7.81
CA LEU A 45 -8.04 5.09 7.75
C LEU A 45 -9.54 5.43 7.76
N SER A 46 -9.92 6.67 7.41
CA SER A 46 -11.33 7.07 7.46
C SER A 46 -12.23 6.24 6.53
N ASP A 47 -13.47 6.01 6.97
CA ASP A 47 -14.49 5.27 6.21
C ASP A 47 -14.73 5.89 4.82
N GLU A 48 -14.53 7.20 4.67
CA GLU A 48 -14.63 7.92 3.41
C GLU A 48 -13.67 7.35 2.36
N LYS A 49 -12.42 7.09 2.74
CA LYS A 49 -11.45 6.45 1.86
C LYS A 49 -11.72 4.99 1.61
N ALA A 50 -12.50 4.29 2.43
CA ALA A 50 -12.91 2.91 2.13
C ALA A 50 -14.05 2.89 1.09
N ASN A 51 -14.94 3.89 1.14
CA ASN A 51 -16.13 3.97 0.29
C ASN A 51 -15.84 4.44 -1.15
N GLU A 52 -14.65 4.99 -1.43
CA GLU A 52 -14.24 5.35 -2.80
C GLU A 52 -13.87 4.13 -3.66
N PHE A 53 -13.93 2.90 -3.12
CA PHE A 53 -13.55 1.69 -3.84
C PHE A 53 -14.45 1.49 -5.06
N ARG A 54 -13.84 1.51 -6.25
CA ARG A 54 -14.58 1.39 -7.52
C ARG A 54 -14.77 -0.08 -7.85
N LEU A 55 -15.99 -0.57 -7.61
CA LEU A 55 -16.34 -1.99 -7.77
C LEU A 55 -16.21 -2.54 -9.20
N ASP A 56 -16.35 -1.69 -10.22
CA ASP A 56 -16.15 -2.14 -11.60
C ASP A 56 -15.84 -0.95 -12.53
N SER A 57 -14.62 -0.90 -13.06
CA SER A 57 -14.31 -0.02 -14.18
C SER A 57 -13.21 -0.62 -15.05
N ALA A 58 -13.42 -0.55 -16.37
CA ALA A 58 -12.37 -0.85 -17.33
C ALA A 58 -11.22 0.16 -17.16
N GLY A 59 -9.98 -0.32 -17.12
CA GLY A 59 -8.78 0.52 -17.01
C GLY A 59 -8.25 0.73 -15.58
N LEU A 60 -8.77 -0.01 -14.60
CA LEU A 60 -8.20 -0.07 -13.26
C LEU A 60 -6.78 -0.67 -13.25
N ARG A 61 -5.95 -0.22 -12.32
CA ARG A 61 -4.64 -0.78 -12.02
C ARG A 61 -4.81 -2.09 -11.26
N TRP A 62 -3.77 -2.93 -11.30
CA TRP A 62 -3.81 -4.28 -10.71
C TRP A 62 -4.26 -4.29 -9.24
N TYR A 63 -3.84 -3.30 -8.44
CA TYR A 63 -4.17 -3.20 -7.01
C TYR A 63 -5.59 -2.68 -6.75
N GLU A 64 -6.25 -2.09 -7.75
CA GLU A 64 -7.60 -1.56 -7.62
C GLU A 64 -8.68 -2.66 -7.78
N HIS A 65 -8.27 -3.88 -8.13
CA HIS A 65 -9.17 -5.05 -8.18
C HIS A 65 -9.29 -5.78 -6.84
N ASP A 66 -8.42 -5.47 -5.88
CA ASP A 66 -8.37 -6.08 -4.56
C ASP A 66 -8.64 -4.98 -3.51
N PRO A 67 -9.70 -5.10 -2.68
CA PRO A 67 -10.06 -4.05 -1.73
C PRO A 67 -8.95 -3.70 -0.73
N TYR A 68 -8.17 -4.69 -0.28
CA TYR A 68 -7.08 -4.47 0.68
C TYR A 68 -5.90 -3.78 0.01
N CYS A 69 -5.52 -4.22 -1.20
CA CYS A 69 -4.51 -3.53 -1.98
C CYS A 69 -4.93 -2.11 -2.28
N TRP A 70 -6.16 -1.90 -2.75
CA TRP A 70 -6.67 -0.59 -3.05
C TRP A 70 -6.62 0.33 -1.84
N LEU A 71 -7.09 -0.13 -0.69
CA LEU A 71 -7.09 0.65 0.54
C LEU A 71 -5.67 1.08 0.91
N VAL A 72 -4.71 0.16 0.92
CA VAL A 72 -3.31 0.48 1.23
C VAL A 72 -2.72 1.48 0.24
N PHE A 73 -2.94 1.31 -1.06
CA PHE A 73 -2.41 2.23 -2.06
C PHE A 73 -3.06 3.63 -1.96
N SER A 74 -4.35 3.71 -1.66
CA SER A 74 -5.07 4.97 -1.44
C SER A 74 -4.61 5.66 -0.15
N ILE A 75 -4.48 4.93 0.96
CA ILE A 75 -3.92 5.45 2.21
C ILE A 75 -2.56 6.08 1.96
N LEU A 76 -1.67 5.33 1.31
CA LEU A 76 -0.29 5.76 1.08
C LEU A 76 -0.23 6.91 0.08
N GLU A 77 -1.11 7.02 -0.91
CA GLU A 77 -1.12 8.16 -1.83
C GLU A 77 -1.27 9.50 -1.10
N PHE A 78 -2.06 9.53 -0.02
CA PHE A 78 -2.32 10.72 0.79
C PHE A 78 -1.49 10.78 2.08
N ALA A 79 -0.62 9.80 2.31
CA ALA A 79 0.15 9.73 3.53
C ALA A 79 1.25 10.79 3.59
N SER A 80 1.62 11.18 4.81
CA SER A 80 2.74 12.09 5.03
C SER A 80 4.08 11.40 4.74
N VAL A 81 5.14 12.21 4.61
CA VAL A 81 6.49 11.70 4.38
C VAL A 81 6.97 10.74 5.48
N SER A 82 6.60 10.99 6.73
CA SER A 82 6.99 10.13 7.86
C SER A 82 6.35 8.75 7.80
N VAL A 83 5.10 8.66 7.34
CA VAL A 83 4.42 7.38 7.12
C VAL A 83 5.09 6.62 5.98
N TRP A 84 5.43 7.31 4.88
CA TRP A 84 6.18 6.69 3.79
C TRP A 84 7.53 6.12 4.23
N GLU A 85 8.32 6.89 4.98
CA GLU A 85 9.61 6.44 5.50
C GLU A 85 9.46 5.21 6.40
N SER A 86 8.42 5.19 7.23
CA SER A 86 8.13 4.06 8.11
C SER A 86 7.76 2.79 7.33
N VAL A 87 6.96 2.94 6.27
CA VAL A 87 6.62 1.84 5.36
C VAL A 87 7.84 1.38 4.54
N GLU A 88 8.72 2.29 4.13
CA GLU A 88 9.98 1.94 3.47
C GLU A 88 10.90 1.13 4.39
N ILE A 89 11.04 1.55 5.66
CA ILE A 89 11.80 0.82 6.68
C ILE A 89 11.16 -0.56 6.92
N PHE A 90 9.84 -0.62 7.03
CA PHE A 90 9.11 -1.87 7.15
C PHE A 90 9.40 -2.81 5.98
N PHE A 91 9.34 -2.34 4.73
CA PHE A 91 9.69 -3.13 3.57
C PHE A 91 11.14 -3.61 3.58
N ALA A 92 12.08 -2.74 3.95
CA ALA A 92 13.49 -3.10 4.05
C ALA A 92 13.72 -4.20 5.10
N ASN A 93 13.02 -4.14 6.23
CA ASN A 93 13.12 -5.13 7.30
C ASN A 93 12.38 -6.42 6.99
N ARG A 94 11.20 -6.36 6.37
CA ARG A 94 10.36 -7.54 6.12
C ARG A 94 10.81 -8.32 4.89
N LEU A 95 11.24 -7.61 3.84
CA LEU A 95 11.58 -8.20 2.55
C LEU A 95 13.10 -8.43 2.35
N SER A 96 13.93 -8.14 3.35
CA SER A 96 15.35 -8.56 3.39
C SER A 96 15.54 -9.99 3.88
N PHE A 97 14.57 -10.56 4.61
CA PHE A 97 14.60 -11.95 5.07
C PHE A 97 13.95 -12.95 4.10
N ALA A 98 13.45 -12.48 2.96
CA ALA A 98 12.82 -13.33 1.94
C ALA A 98 13.75 -13.64 0.74
N ALA A 99 15.06 -13.47 0.91
CA ALA A 99 16.08 -13.76 -0.10
C ALA A 99 16.79 -15.09 0.15
#